data_AF-A0A9D9S9T2-F1
#
_entry.id   AF-A0A9D9S9T2-F1
#
_cell.length_a   1.000
_cell.length_b   1.000
_cell.length_c   1.000
_cell.angle_alpha   90.00
_cell.angle_beta   90.00
_cell.angle_gamma   90.00
#
_symmetry.space_group_name_H-M   'P 1'
#
loop_
_entity.id
_entity.type
_entity.pdbx_description
1 polymer ?
#
loop_
_entity_poly.entity_id
_entity_poly.type
_entity_poly.pdbx_seq_one_letter_code
_entity_poly.pdbx_strand_id
1 'polypeptide(L)'
;MGLWARITRVFRASTGAALDKIENPELVLQQTIRDMRDRVPELNNSVAQVMATERLLLKQKENLSTQVVDLDSKIKASVKMGRDDIATAYIGQLQQAQMDLERTAVQADHAQVASKQALKARDNYVLNMKKRTAEAMQLISAAKQAKLQEQLAQTMDTFNIGDDSSTFSEMREKIDRRVAAAEAKLQLGSSSVDAQMQDIEREAMDIQLQDKLLEYKQSMGMLGAGTPPESKQIASGSSAADNQDVLDQVIVNEAGETGRSN
;
A
#
# COMPACT_ATOMS: atom_id res chain seq x y z
N MET A 1 1.50 -2.32 -23.49
CA MET A 1 1.46 -1.09 -22.66
C MET A 1 1.34 -1.48 -21.19
N GLY A 2 2.36 -1.18 -20.36
CA GLY A 2 2.38 -1.61 -18.95
C GLY A 2 1.34 -0.90 -18.07
N LEU A 3 0.91 -1.57 -16.99
CA LEU A 3 -0.05 -1.05 -16.00
C LEU A 3 0.32 0.36 -15.50
N TRP A 4 1.60 0.60 -15.20
CA TRP A 4 2.09 1.93 -14.78
C TRP A 4 1.78 3.04 -15.79
N ALA A 5 1.99 2.80 -17.08
CA ALA A 5 1.71 3.77 -18.13
C ALA A 5 0.21 4.05 -18.31
N ARG A 6 -0.65 3.09 -17.92
CA ARG A 6 -2.10 3.28 -17.91
C ARG A 6 -2.51 4.13 -16.70
N ILE A 7 -1.94 3.83 -15.52
CA ILE A 7 -2.22 4.59 -14.29
C ILE A 7 -1.77 6.04 -14.42
N THR A 8 -0.54 6.30 -14.87
CA THR A 8 -0.03 7.67 -15.04
C THR A 8 -0.81 8.46 -16.09
N ARG A 9 -1.32 7.79 -17.13
CA ARG A 9 -2.18 8.41 -18.14
C ARG A 9 -3.52 8.84 -17.55
N VAL A 10 -4.14 7.99 -16.72
CA VAL A 10 -5.42 8.31 -16.07
C VAL A 10 -5.27 9.57 -15.21
N PHE A 11 -4.22 9.65 -14.39
CA PHE A 11 -3.96 10.83 -13.56
C PHE A 11 -3.71 12.09 -14.40
N ARG A 12 -3.03 11.98 -15.54
CA ARG A 12 -2.78 13.12 -16.45
C ARG A 12 -4.00 13.53 -17.28
N ALA A 13 -4.92 12.61 -17.55
CA ALA A 13 -6.08 12.82 -18.41
C ALA A 13 -7.37 13.21 -17.65
N SER A 14 -7.25 13.55 -16.36
CA SER A 14 -8.34 13.92 -15.44
C SER A 14 -9.12 15.20 -15.81
N THR A 15 -9.07 15.67 -17.05
CA THR A 15 -9.65 16.96 -17.49
C THR A 15 -10.87 16.85 -18.41
N GLY A 16 -11.60 15.73 -18.47
CA GLY A 16 -12.97 15.85 -19.03
C GLY A 16 -13.80 14.61 -19.42
N ALA A 17 -13.27 13.39 -19.53
CA ALA A 17 -14.10 12.28 -20.06
C ALA A 17 -13.77 10.86 -19.58
N ALA A 18 -12.77 10.67 -18.70
CA ALA A 18 -12.32 9.32 -18.27
C ALA A 18 -12.67 8.99 -16.80
N LEU A 19 -13.50 9.81 -16.15
CA LEU A 19 -13.76 9.73 -14.71
C LEU A 19 -14.71 8.56 -14.34
N ASP A 20 -15.56 8.10 -15.27
CA ASP A 20 -16.62 7.13 -14.97
C ASP A 20 -16.16 5.67 -14.79
N LYS A 21 -14.87 5.34 -14.98
CA LYS A 21 -14.39 3.94 -14.94
C LYS A 21 -13.34 3.62 -13.88
N ILE A 22 -12.86 4.60 -13.12
CA ILE A 22 -11.87 4.38 -12.06
C ILE A 22 -12.38 5.06 -10.81
N GLU A 23 -13.04 4.27 -9.96
CA GLU A 23 -13.77 4.72 -8.78
C GLU A 23 -12.88 5.50 -7.79
N ASN A 24 -11.58 5.16 -7.68
CA ASN A 24 -10.57 5.94 -6.93
C ASN A 24 -9.14 5.74 -7.48
N PRO A 25 -8.58 6.66 -8.28
CA PRO A 25 -7.25 6.51 -8.87
C PRO A 25 -6.11 6.57 -7.83
N GLU A 26 -6.32 7.29 -6.72
CA GLU A 26 -5.40 7.34 -5.58
C GLU A 26 -5.17 5.94 -4.98
N LEU A 27 -6.24 5.19 -4.74
CA LEU A 27 -6.19 3.85 -4.15
C LEU A 27 -5.34 2.90 -5.03
N VAL A 28 -5.47 3.02 -6.35
CA VAL A 28 -4.69 2.20 -7.31
C VAL A 28 -3.19 2.48 -7.21
N LEU A 29 -2.78 3.75 -7.06
CA LEU A 29 -1.37 4.10 -6.87
C LEU A 29 -0.84 3.60 -5.53
N GLN A 30 -1.61 3.76 -4.44
CA GLN A 30 -1.23 3.27 -3.12
C GLN A 30 -1.07 1.74 -3.12
N GLN A 31 -2.01 1.02 -3.73
CA GLN A 31 -1.91 -0.43 -3.89
C GLN A 31 -0.70 -0.82 -4.74
N THR A 32 -0.42 -0.09 -5.83
CA THR A 32 0.76 -0.35 -6.66
C THR A 32 2.05 -0.19 -5.86
N ILE A 33 2.15 0.85 -5.01
CA ILE A 33 3.32 1.04 -4.12
C ILE A 33 3.46 -0.15 -3.16
N ARG A 34 2.34 -0.56 -2.54
CA ARG A 34 2.30 -1.71 -1.63
C ARG A 34 2.76 -2.99 -2.32
N ASP A 35 2.19 -3.32 -3.47
CA ASP A 35 2.56 -4.50 -4.27
C ASP A 35 4.05 -4.50 -4.65
N MET A 36 4.61 -3.34 -4.97
CA MET A 36 6.03 -3.23 -5.29
C MET A 36 6.91 -3.42 -4.06
N ARG A 37 6.48 -2.92 -2.89
CA ARG A 37 7.20 -3.11 -1.62
C ARG A 37 7.16 -4.58 -1.20
N ASP A 38 6.02 -5.24 -1.35
CA ASP A 38 5.81 -6.63 -0.94
C ASP A 38 6.63 -7.62 -1.78
N ARG A 39 7.01 -7.23 -3.01
CA ARG A 39 7.94 -8.00 -3.86
C ARG A 39 9.41 -7.89 -3.44
N VAL A 40 9.80 -6.89 -2.66
CA VAL A 40 11.21 -6.69 -2.26
C VAL A 40 11.73 -7.85 -1.41
N PRO A 41 11.01 -8.35 -0.39
CA PRO A 41 11.39 -9.54 0.36
C PRO A 41 11.60 -10.78 -0.53
N GLU A 42 10.66 -11.06 -1.45
CA GLU A 42 10.76 -12.21 -2.37
C GLU A 42 12.00 -12.12 -3.27
N LEU A 43 12.28 -10.92 -3.77
CA LEU A 43 13.46 -10.65 -4.59
C LEU A 43 14.75 -10.82 -3.77
N ASN A 44 14.78 -10.32 -2.54
CA ASN A 44 15.92 -10.49 -1.64
C ASN A 44 16.18 -11.97 -1.32
N ASN A 45 15.13 -12.75 -1.08
CA ASN A 45 15.24 -14.20 -0.84
C ASN A 45 15.82 -14.92 -2.07
N SER A 46 15.33 -14.57 -3.27
CA SER A 46 15.83 -15.14 -4.54
C SER A 46 17.31 -14.82 -4.74
N VAL A 47 17.72 -13.57 -4.51
CA VAL A 47 19.13 -13.16 -4.58
C VAL A 47 19.97 -13.91 -3.54
N ALA A 48 19.48 -14.03 -2.30
CA ALA A 48 20.17 -14.76 -1.24
C ALA A 48 20.40 -16.23 -1.59
N GLN A 49 19.43 -16.89 -2.23
CA GLN A 49 19.56 -18.28 -2.68
C GLN A 49 20.63 -18.43 -3.77
N VAL A 50 20.71 -17.50 -4.72
CA VAL A 50 21.76 -17.49 -5.75
C VAL A 50 23.13 -17.29 -5.11
N MET A 51 23.26 -16.32 -4.20
CA MET A 51 24.51 -16.06 -3.47
C MET A 51 24.92 -17.24 -2.57
N ALA A 52 23.97 -17.94 -1.98
CA ALA A 52 24.23 -19.14 -1.19
C ALA A 52 24.79 -20.27 -2.06
N THR A 53 24.22 -20.45 -3.26
CA THR A 53 24.71 -21.43 -4.25
C THR A 53 26.13 -21.10 -4.71
N GLU A 54 26.41 -19.82 -5.01
CA GLU A 54 27.76 -19.34 -5.31
C GLU A 54 28.75 -19.68 -4.18
N ARG A 55 28.41 -19.35 -2.93
CA ARG A 55 29.27 -19.64 -1.77
C ARG A 55 29.52 -21.13 -1.58
N LEU A 56 28.50 -21.97 -1.79
CA LEU A 56 28.65 -23.41 -1.67
C LEU A 56 29.62 -23.96 -2.72
N LEU A 57 29.50 -23.51 -3.97
CA LEU A 57 30.41 -23.92 -5.06
C LEU A 57 31.83 -23.43 -4.82
N LEU A 58 32.02 -22.20 -4.33
CA LEU A 58 33.35 -21.68 -3.97
C LEU A 58 33.99 -22.50 -2.85
N LYS A 59 33.23 -22.85 -1.82
CA LYS A 59 33.72 -23.73 -0.73
C LYS A 59 34.05 -25.13 -1.23
N GLN A 60 33.24 -25.68 -2.14
CA GLN A 60 33.52 -26.98 -2.75
C GLN A 60 34.80 -26.95 -3.59
N LYS A 61 35.00 -25.88 -4.37
CA LYS A 61 36.23 -25.63 -5.14
C LYS A 61 37.46 -25.56 -4.22
N GLU A 62 37.36 -24.85 -3.10
CA GLU A 62 38.43 -24.75 -2.10
C GLU A 62 38.77 -26.13 -1.51
N ASN A 63 37.76 -26.89 -1.08
CA ASN A 63 37.97 -28.23 -0.53
C ASN A 63 38.64 -29.18 -1.53
N LEU A 64 38.20 -29.15 -2.81
CA LEU A 64 38.81 -29.95 -3.87
C LEU A 64 40.25 -29.53 -4.15
N SER A 65 40.54 -28.22 -4.11
CA SER A 65 41.91 -27.70 -4.23
C SER A 65 42.81 -28.22 -3.11
N THR A 66 42.34 -28.19 -1.85
CA THR A 66 43.07 -28.78 -0.72
C THR A 66 43.27 -30.28 -0.90
N GLN A 67 42.23 -31.01 -1.33
CA GLN A 67 42.30 -32.44 -1.57
C GLN A 67 43.36 -32.80 -2.63
N VAL A 68 43.46 -32.01 -3.71
CA VAL A 68 44.50 -32.19 -4.75
C VAL A 68 45.90 -32.04 -4.15
N VAL A 69 46.14 -31.04 -3.31
CA VAL A 69 47.43 -30.83 -2.63
C VAL A 69 47.76 -31.97 -1.67
N ASP A 70 46.78 -32.42 -0.89
CA ASP A 70 46.95 -33.51 0.06
C ASP A 70 47.27 -34.85 -0.65
N LEU A 71 46.56 -35.14 -1.76
CA LEU A 71 46.80 -36.32 -2.56
C LEU A 71 48.19 -36.31 -3.20
N ASP A 72 48.64 -35.16 -3.73
CA ASP A 72 50.00 -35.02 -4.27
C ASP A 72 51.08 -35.31 -3.21
N SER A 73 50.87 -34.83 -1.98
CA SER A 73 51.77 -35.10 -0.86
C SER A 73 51.76 -36.59 -0.45
N LYS A 74 50.59 -37.25 -0.44
CA LYS A 74 50.46 -38.70 -0.19
C LYS A 74 51.12 -39.54 -1.28
N ILE A 75 51.03 -39.15 -2.55
CA ILE A 75 51.72 -39.79 -3.68
C ILE A 75 53.23 -39.72 -3.45
N LYS A 76 53.77 -38.52 -3.19
CA LYS A 76 55.20 -38.32 -2.93
C LYS A 76 55.71 -39.15 -1.75
N ALA A 77 54.93 -39.24 -0.67
CA ALA A 77 55.27 -40.07 0.48
C ALA A 77 55.27 -41.58 0.13
N SER A 78 54.27 -42.05 -0.60
CA SER A 78 54.13 -43.47 -0.99
C SER A 78 55.27 -43.92 -1.90
N VAL A 79 55.66 -43.08 -2.86
CA VAL A 79 56.81 -43.31 -3.75
C VAL A 79 58.12 -43.39 -2.95
N LYS A 80 58.34 -42.47 -2.00
CA LYS A 80 59.52 -42.50 -1.12
C LYS A 80 59.60 -43.78 -0.28
N MET A 81 58.46 -44.37 0.06
CA MET A 81 58.36 -45.61 0.82
C MET A 81 58.43 -46.87 -0.06
N GLY A 82 58.57 -46.74 -1.39
CA GLY A 82 58.59 -47.87 -2.33
C GLY A 82 57.25 -48.60 -2.45
N ARG A 83 56.14 -47.93 -2.13
CA ARG A 83 54.78 -48.48 -2.18
C ARG A 83 54.05 -47.99 -3.44
N ASP A 84 54.47 -48.52 -4.58
CA ASP A 84 54.00 -48.09 -5.90
C ASP A 84 52.53 -48.44 -6.14
N ASP A 85 52.03 -49.51 -5.54
CA ASP A 85 50.63 -49.92 -5.54
C ASP A 85 49.72 -48.84 -4.90
N ILE A 86 50.11 -48.35 -3.72
CA ILE A 86 49.40 -47.28 -3.01
C ILE A 86 49.55 -45.95 -3.75
N ALA A 87 50.74 -45.63 -4.26
CA ALA A 87 50.97 -44.43 -5.06
C ALA A 87 50.05 -44.39 -6.30
N THR A 88 49.92 -45.52 -7.01
CA THR A 88 49.04 -45.64 -8.18
C THR A 88 47.58 -45.41 -7.82
N ALA A 89 47.12 -45.95 -6.68
CA ALA A 89 45.76 -45.70 -6.20
C ALA A 89 45.50 -44.21 -5.90
N TYR A 90 46.46 -43.52 -5.26
CA TYR A 90 46.33 -42.08 -5.00
C TYR A 90 46.41 -41.23 -6.28
N ILE A 91 47.17 -41.65 -7.31
CA ILE A 91 47.18 -40.97 -8.62
C ILE A 91 45.79 -41.01 -9.26
N GLY A 92 45.10 -42.16 -9.20
CA GLY A 92 43.73 -42.27 -9.69
C GLY A 92 42.77 -41.31 -8.96
N GLN A 93 42.88 -41.21 -7.63
CA GLN A 93 42.10 -40.25 -6.85
C GLN A 93 42.44 -38.79 -7.17
N LEU A 94 43.72 -38.50 -7.41
CA LEU A 94 44.20 -37.16 -7.78
C LEU A 94 43.60 -36.71 -9.11
N GLN A 95 43.63 -37.58 -10.13
CA GLN A 95 43.03 -37.29 -11.44
C GLN A 95 41.53 -37.03 -11.32
N GLN A 96 40.81 -37.82 -10.54
CA GLN A 96 39.39 -37.61 -10.28
C GLN A 96 39.15 -36.26 -9.59
N ALA A 97 39.89 -35.96 -8.52
CA ALA A 97 39.77 -34.70 -7.80
C ALA A 97 40.09 -33.47 -8.68
N GLN A 98 41.04 -33.59 -9.61
CA GLN A 98 41.37 -32.54 -10.58
C GLN A 98 40.23 -32.30 -11.58
N MET A 99 39.63 -33.37 -12.13
CA MET A 99 38.47 -33.25 -13.02
C MET A 99 37.27 -32.61 -12.30
N ASP A 100 37.00 -33.03 -11.05
CA ASP A 100 35.93 -32.48 -10.25
C ASP A 100 36.20 -31.01 -9.88
N LEU A 101 37.47 -30.65 -9.60
CA LEU A 101 37.89 -29.28 -9.35
C LEU A 101 37.66 -28.39 -10.57
N GLU A 102 38.06 -28.83 -11.76
CA GLU A 102 37.87 -28.07 -13.00
C GLU A 102 36.38 -27.85 -13.28
N ARG A 103 35.58 -28.91 -13.19
CA ARG A 103 34.12 -28.81 -13.35
C ARG A 103 33.49 -27.85 -12.33
N THR A 104 33.88 -27.96 -11.07
CA THR A 104 33.36 -27.10 -9.99
C THR A 104 33.82 -25.66 -10.18
N ALA A 105 35.03 -25.42 -10.69
CA ALA A 105 35.54 -24.10 -10.98
C ALA A 105 34.69 -23.37 -12.04
N VAL A 106 34.36 -24.05 -13.14
CA VAL A 106 33.48 -23.51 -14.19
C VAL A 106 32.09 -23.19 -13.62
N GLN A 107 31.53 -24.10 -12.80
CA GLN A 107 30.24 -23.86 -12.14
C GLN A 107 30.27 -22.66 -11.19
N ALA A 108 31.35 -22.52 -10.40
CA ALA A 108 31.53 -21.39 -9.49
C ALA A 108 31.63 -20.06 -10.24
N ASP A 109 32.33 -20.01 -11.38
CA ASP A 109 32.44 -18.80 -12.20
C ASP A 109 31.07 -18.39 -12.77
N HIS A 110 30.29 -19.35 -13.28
CA HIS A 110 28.91 -19.09 -13.71
C HIS A 110 28.02 -18.61 -12.57
N ALA A 111 28.12 -19.22 -11.40
CA ALA A 111 27.36 -18.82 -10.22
C ALA A 111 27.74 -17.41 -9.74
N GLN A 112 29.01 -17.03 -9.83
CA GLN A 112 29.47 -15.68 -9.52
C GLN A 112 28.88 -14.63 -10.46
N VAL A 113 28.84 -14.92 -11.77
CA VAL A 113 28.19 -14.04 -12.75
C VAL A 113 26.69 -13.91 -12.46
N ALA A 114 26.01 -15.03 -12.20
CA ALA A 114 24.59 -15.06 -11.87
C ALA A 114 24.27 -14.26 -10.60
N SER A 115 25.08 -14.41 -9.56
CA SER A 115 24.99 -13.67 -8.29
C SER A 115 25.13 -12.16 -8.49
N LYS A 116 26.16 -11.72 -9.23
CA LYS A 116 26.34 -10.31 -9.60
C LYS A 116 25.15 -9.76 -10.39
N GLN A 117 24.61 -10.54 -11.32
CA GLN A 117 23.46 -10.14 -12.11
C GLN A 117 22.18 -10.04 -11.27
N ALA A 118 21.97 -10.98 -10.34
CA ALA A 118 20.84 -10.98 -9.42
C ALA A 118 20.88 -9.75 -8.50
N LEU A 119 22.05 -9.41 -7.95
CA LEU A 119 22.25 -8.18 -7.17
C LEU A 119 21.92 -6.93 -7.98
N LYS A 120 22.47 -6.81 -9.19
CA LYS A 120 22.15 -5.69 -10.09
C LYS A 120 20.67 -5.60 -10.42
N ALA A 121 20.01 -6.73 -10.69
CA ALA A 121 18.58 -6.75 -10.98
C ALA A 121 17.76 -6.26 -9.77
N ARG A 122 18.13 -6.69 -8.57
CA ARG A 122 17.52 -6.24 -7.31
C ARG A 122 17.73 -4.75 -7.07
N ASP A 123 18.94 -4.24 -7.24
CA ASP A 123 19.23 -2.82 -7.04
C ASP A 123 18.49 -1.94 -8.05
N ASN A 124 18.44 -2.35 -9.32
CA ASN A 124 17.63 -1.68 -10.33
C ASN A 124 16.14 -1.71 -10.01
N TYR A 125 15.63 -2.84 -9.50
CA TYR A 125 14.24 -2.94 -9.08
C TYR A 125 13.92 -1.98 -7.94
N VAL A 126 14.74 -1.96 -6.89
CA VAL A 126 14.58 -1.05 -5.74
C VAL A 126 14.69 0.41 -6.16
N LEU A 127 15.63 0.76 -7.05
CA LEU A 127 15.76 2.11 -7.59
C LEU A 127 14.52 2.53 -8.37
N ASN A 128 14.02 1.68 -9.26
CA ASN A 128 12.82 1.94 -10.03
C ASN A 128 11.57 2.01 -9.14
N MET A 129 11.50 1.19 -8.09
CA MET A 129 10.47 1.27 -7.06
C MET A 129 10.47 2.65 -6.41
N LYS A 130 11.62 3.10 -5.87
CA LYS A 130 11.72 4.43 -5.23
C LYS A 130 11.28 5.56 -6.16
N LYS A 131 11.72 5.53 -7.44
CA LYS A 131 11.31 6.53 -8.45
C LYS A 131 9.79 6.53 -8.66
N ARG A 132 9.20 5.35 -8.85
CA ARG A 132 7.75 5.22 -9.06
C ARG A 132 6.94 5.58 -7.82
N THR A 133 7.42 5.27 -6.63
CA THR A 133 6.80 5.68 -5.37
C THR A 133 6.79 7.20 -5.25
N ALA A 134 7.90 7.88 -5.56
CA ALA A 134 7.95 9.34 -5.56
C ALA A 134 7.00 9.95 -6.61
N GLU A 135 6.98 9.43 -7.83
CA GLU A 135 6.04 9.84 -8.88
C GLU A 135 4.57 9.62 -8.43
N ALA A 136 4.27 8.47 -7.83
CA ALA A 136 2.93 8.15 -7.32
C ALA A 136 2.50 9.13 -6.22
N MET A 137 3.37 9.44 -5.26
CA MET A 137 3.07 10.40 -4.19
C MET A 137 2.79 11.81 -4.73
N GLN A 138 3.53 12.25 -5.75
CA GLN A 138 3.26 13.52 -6.43
C GLN A 138 1.90 13.51 -7.14
N LEU A 139 1.53 12.41 -7.77
CA LEU A 139 0.23 12.27 -8.44
C LEU A 139 -0.93 12.24 -7.41
N ILE A 140 -0.73 11.58 -6.27
CA ILE A 140 -1.70 11.54 -5.18
C ILE A 140 -1.89 12.96 -4.60
N SER A 141 -0.82 13.69 -4.32
CA SER A 141 -0.93 15.05 -3.78
C SER A 141 -1.61 16.02 -4.76
N ALA A 142 -1.29 15.92 -6.06
CA ALA A 142 -1.96 16.69 -7.10
C ALA A 142 -3.46 16.36 -7.21
N ALA A 143 -3.83 15.08 -7.11
CA ALA A 143 -5.24 14.67 -7.12
C ALA A 143 -6.00 15.17 -5.87
N LYS A 144 -5.37 15.13 -4.68
CA LYS A 144 -5.95 15.70 -3.46
C LYS A 144 -6.18 17.21 -3.60
N GLN A 145 -5.22 17.95 -4.18
CA GLN A 145 -5.36 19.38 -4.45
C GLN A 145 -6.49 19.68 -5.44
N ALA A 146 -6.56 18.95 -6.55
CA ALA A 146 -7.62 19.12 -7.54
C ALA A 146 -9.02 18.85 -6.94
N LYS A 147 -9.16 17.81 -6.12
CA LYS A 147 -10.42 17.50 -5.42
C LYS A 147 -10.83 18.60 -4.45
N LEU A 148 -9.89 19.21 -3.74
CA LEU A 148 -10.18 20.37 -2.87
C LEU A 148 -10.66 21.58 -3.68
N GLN A 149 -10.04 21.85 -4.83
CA GLN A 149 -10.45 22.94 -5.72
C GLN A 149 -11.85 22.70 -6.31
N GLU A 150 -12.16 21.46 -6.72
CA GLU A 150 -13.49 21.08 -7.21
C GLU A 150 -14.56 21.23 -6.11
N GLN A 151 -14.28 20.73 -4.91
CA GLN A 151 -15.17 20.90 -3.75
C GLN A 151 -15.40 22.38 -3.42
N LEU A 152 -14.35 23.21 -3.48
CA LEU A 152 -14.47 24.65 -3.31
C LEU A 152 -15.37 25.28 -4.36
N ALA A 153 -15.16 24.96 -5.64
CA ALA A 153 -15.96 25.49 -6.74
C ALA A 153 -17.44 25.07 -6.63
N GLN A 154 -17.72 23.79 -6.35
CA GLN A 154 -19.10 23.30 -6.14
C GLN A 154 -19.77 23.99 -4.95
N THR A 155 -19.02 24.15 -3.86
CA THR A 155 -19.49 24.87 -2.67
C THR A 155 -19.85 26.32 -3.03
N MET A 156 -18.97 27.03 -3.74
CA MET A 156 -19.24 28.41 -4.20
C MET A 156 -20.44 28.49 -5.14
N ASP A 157 -20.63 27.52 -6.04
CA ASP A 157 -21.78 27.47 -6.97
C ASP A 157 -23.10 27.25 -6.20
N THR A 158 -23.12 26.35 -5.21
CA THR A 158 -24.28 26.17 -4.32
C THR A 158 -24.59 27.40 -3.46
N PHE A 159 -23.59 28.22 -3.13
CA PHE A 159 -23.76 29.46 -2.36
C PHE A 159 -24.23 30.66 -3.21
N ASN A 160 -24.14 30.59 -4.55
CA ASN A 160 -24.54 31.68 -5.45
C ASN A 160 -26.08 31.81 -5.64
N ILE A 161 -26.88 31.04 -4.89
CA ILE A 161 -28.36 30.97 -5.01
C ILE A 161 -29.08 31.72 -3.87
N GLY A 162 -28.37 32.26 -2.85
CA GLY A 162 -28.98 32.97 -1.72
C GLY A 162 -28.37 34.36 -1.45
N ASP A 163 -29.22 35.38 -1.40
CA ASP A 163 -28.89 36.80 -1.15
C ASP A 163 -28.53 37.07 0.34
N ASP A 164 -27.35 36.64 0.78
CA ASP A 164 -26.79 36.98 2.10
C ASP A 164 -25.26 37.21 1.99
N SER A 165 -24.89 38.42 1.56
CA SER A 165 -23.51 38.79 1.17
C SER A 165 -22.49 38.93 2.31
N SER A 166 -22.92 39.13 3.56
CA SER A 166 -22.02 39.33 4.72
C SER A 166 -21.49 38.01 5.29
N THR A 167 -22.36 37.02 5.45
CA THR A 167 -22.02 35.63 5.84
C THR A 167 -21.14 34.96 4.78
N PHE A 168 -21.29 35.35 3.52
CA PHE A 168 -20.49 34.89 2.39
C PHE A 168 -19.00 35.26 2.52
N SER A 169 -18.68 36.50 2.90
CA SER A 169 -17.28 36.96 3.04
C SER A 169 -16.55 36.22 4.17
N GLU A 170 -17.21 36.01 5.31
CA GLU A 170 -16.61 35.31 6.45
C GLU A 170 -16.39 33.80 6.17
N MET A 171 -17.34 33.17 5.47
CA MET A 171 -17.23 31.77 5.06
C MET A 171 -16.14 31.60 3.99
N ARG A 172 -16.07 32.49 3.00
CA ARG A 172 -15.00 32.51 2.00
C ARG A 172 -13.63 32.60 2.66
N GLU A 173 -13.46 33.53 3.60
CA GLU A 173 -12.18 33.67 4.30
C GLU A 173 -11.84 32.45 5.16
N LYS A 174 -12.82 31.79 5.81
CA LYS A 174 -12.59 30.54 6.54
C LYS A 174 -12.19 29.39 5.61
N ILE A 175 -12.83 29.29 4.45
CA ILE A 175 -12.53 28.24 3.48
C ILE A 175 -11.15 28.48 2.86
N ASP A 176 -10.84 29.71 2.45
CA ASP A 176 -9.52 30.08 1.93
C ASP A 176 -8.41 29.80 2.96
N ARG A 177 -8.64 30.10 4.25
CA ARG A 177 -7.71 29.73 5.32
C ARG A 177 -7.55 28.22 5.47
N ARG A 178 -8.62 27.42 5.32
CA ARG A 178 -8.55 25.95 5.39
C ARG A 178 -7.81 25.36 4.20
N VAL A 179 -8.04 25.87 2.99
CA VAL A 179 -7.35 25.45 1.77
C VAL A 179 -5.88 25.81 1.86
N ALA A 180 -5.55 27.05 2.21
CA ALA A 180 -4.17 27.49 2.40
C ALA A 180 -3.45 26.67 3.50
N ALA A 181 -4.13 26.34 4.60
CA ALA A 181 -3.57 25.48 5.64
C ALA A 181 -3.36 24.03 5.16
N ALA A 182 -4.25 23.49 4.32
CA ALA A 182 -4.10 22.17 3.72
C ALA A 182 -2.94 22.14 2.71
N GLU A 183 -2.83 23.16 1.85
CA GLU A 183 -1.71 23.33 0.91
C GLU A 183 -0.37 23.49 1.63
N ALA A 184 -0.32 24.29 2.70
CA ALA A 184 0.86 24.45 3.54
C ALA A 184 1.27 23.12 4.21
N LYS A 185 0.30 22.34 4.70
CA LYS A 185 0.57 20.98 5.24
C LYS A 185 1.10 20.02 4.17
N LEU A 186 0.60 20.10 2.94
CA LEU A 186 1.11 19.30 1.82
C LEU A 186 2.54 19.71 1.43
N GLN A 187 2.86 21.01 1.42
CA GLN A 187 4.21 21.52 1.16
C GLN A 187 5.19 21.13 2.27
N LEU A 188 4.76 21.19 3.54
CA LEU A 188 5.55 20.72 4.69
C LEU A 188 5.68 19.18 4.76
N GLY A 189 4.74 18.43 4.18
CA GLY A 189 4.83 16.98 4.05
C GLY A 189 5.74 16.50 2.92
N SER A 190 5.99 17.35 1.91
CA SER A 190 6.91 17.04 0.80
C SER A 190 8.38 16.89 1.22
N SER A 191 8.74 17.38 2.42
CA SER A 191 10.10 17.30 2.97
C SER A 191 10.37 16.02 3.78
N SER A 192 9.38 15.16 4.01
CA SER A 192 9.62 13.81 4.58
C SER A 192 8.68 12.77 3.97
N VAL A 193 9.09 12.26 2.80
CA VAL A 193 8.47 11.14 2.06
C VAL A 193 8.15 9.94 2.98
N ASP A 194 8.94 9.71 4.03
CA ASP A 194 8.71 8.64 5.01
C ASP A 194 7.50 8.87 5.92
N ALA A 195 7.19 10.10 6.32
CA ALA A 195 6.02 10.41 7.15
C ALA A 195 4.71 10.33 6.34
N GLN A 196 4.74 10.78 5.09
CA GLN A 196 3.60 10.63 4.16
C GLN A 196 3.29 9.16 3.87
N MET A 197 4.30 8.28 3.82
CA MET A 197 4.07 6.85 3.63
C MET A 197 3.34 6.23 4.82
N GLN A 198 3.68 6.64 6.05
CA GLN A 198 3.00 6.19 7.27
C GLN A 198 1.57 6.72 7.39
N ASP A 199 1.32 7.99 7.04
CA ASP A 199 -0.02 8.58 7.09
C ASP A 199 -0.95 7.96 6.04
N ILE A 200 -0.45 7.69 4.82
CA ILE A 200 -1.21 6.99 3.78
C ILE A 200 -1.50 5.54 4.18
N GLU A 201 -0.54 4.83 4.80
CA GLU A 201 -0.78 3.48 5.32
C GLU A 201 -1.87 3.46 6.39
N ARG A 202 -1.90 4.48 7.25
CA ARG A 202 -2.90 4.63 8.28
C ARG A 202 -4.27 4.99 7.71
N GLU A 203 -4.33 5.88 6.73
CA GLU A 203 -5.57 6.28 6.05
C GLU A 203 -6.16 5.13 5.20
N ALA A 204 -5.30 4.34 4.55
CA ALA A 204 -5.72 3.12 3.84
C ALA A 204 -6.21 2.02 4.80
N MET A 205 -5.62 1.89 5.99
CA MET A 205 -6.14 1.02 7.04
C MET A 205 -7.51 1.49 7.53
N ASP A 206 -7.70 2.79 7.76
CA ASP A 206 -8.99 3.34 8.20
C ASP A 206 -10.11 3.10 7.17
N ILE A 207 -9.81 3.18 5.87
CA ILE A 207 -10.77 2.82 4.81
C ILE A 207 -11.12 1.33 4.87
N GLN A 208 -10.11 0.44 5.00
CA GLN A 208 -10.36 -1.00 5.13
C GLN A 208 -11.13 -1.37 6.41
N LEU A 209 -10.92 -0.63 7.50
CA LEU A 209 -11.68 -0.80 8.73
C LEU A 209 -13.13 -0.30 8.56
N GLN A 210 -13.35 0.81 7.84
CA GLN A 210 -14.69 1.30 7.53
C GLN A 210 -15.46 0.34 6.62
N ASP A 211 -14.81 -0.24 5.61
CA ASP A 211 -15.39 -1.26 4.72
C ASP A 211 -15.75 -2.54 5.50
N LYS A 212 -14.84 -3.03 6.36
CA LYS A 212 -15.14 -4.17 7.25
C LYS A 212 -16.26 -3.88 8.23
N LEU A 213 -16.37 -2.65 8.72
CA LEU A 213 -17.44 -2.23 9.62
C LEU A 213 -18.77 -2.13 8.86
N LEU A 214 -18.75 -1.72 7.60
CA LEU A 214 -19.89 -1.75 6.68
C LEU A 214 -20.35 -3.19 6.41
N GLU A 215 -19.41 -4.10 6.15
CA GLU A 215 -19.65 -5.53 5.97
C GLU A 215 -20.22 -6.18 7.25
N TYR A 216 -19.72 -5.78 8.43
CA TYR A 216 -20.28 -6.21 9.72
C TYR A 216 -21.69 -5.64 9.98
N LYS A 217 -21.96 -4.41 9.56
CA LYS A 217 -23.30 -3.81 9.64
C LYS A 217 -24.28 -4.46 8.66
N GLN A 218 -23.80 -4.91 7.50
CA GLN A 218 -24.57 -5.71 6.55
C GLN A 218 -24.89 -7.11 7.09
N SER A 219 -23.92 -7.78 7.71
CA SER A 219 -24.12 -9.12 8.30
C SER A 219 -25.01 -9.11 9.54
N MET A 220 -25.07 -7.99 10.27
CA MET A 220 -26.00 -7.78 11.39
C MET A 220 -27.36 -7.17 10.98
N GLY A 221 -27.63 -6.97 9.69
CA GLY A 221 -28.94 -6.54 9.19
C GLY A 221 -29.36 -5.12 9.56
N MET A 222 -28.41 -4.20 9.81
CA MET A 222 -28.69 -2.83 10.26
C MET A 222 -28.70 -1.76 9.15
N LEU A 223 -28.70 -2.16 7.87
CA LEU A 223 -28.99 -1.27 6.75
C LEU A 223 -30.48 -1.39 6.40
N GLY A 224 -31.23 -0.33 6.67
CA GLY A 224 -32.65 -0.26 6.36
C GLY A 224 -32.91 -0.58 4.89
N ALA A 225 -33.67 -1.65 4.65
CA ALA A 225 -34.23 -1.95 3.35
C ALA A 225 -35.15 -0.81 2.93
N GLY A 226 -34.97 -0.33 1.70
CA GLY A 226 -35.81 0.71 1.12
C GLY A 226 -37.27 0.27 1.02
N THR A 227 -38.17 1.20 1.31
CA THR A 227 -39.59 1.09 0.98
C THR A 227 -39.83 1.80 -0.36
N PRO A 228 -40.29 1.12 -1.43
CA PRO A 228 -40.76 1.77 -2.66
C PRO A 228 -42.12 2.46 -2.44
N PRO A 229 -42.56 3.32 -3.37
CA PRO A 229 -43.41 4.48 -3.09
C PRO A 229 -44.88 4.11 -2.91
N GLU A 230 -45.53 4.65 -1.87
CA GLU A 230 -46.99 4.72 -1.84
C GLU A 230 -47.47 5.82 -2.79
N SER A 231 -48.14 5.38 -3.84
CA SER A 231 -48.97 6.19 -4.72
C SER A 231 -49.99 6.98 -3.91
N LYS A 232 -49.81 8.31 -3.82
CA LYS A 232 -50.89 9.24 -3.44
C LYS A 232 -51.98 9.20 -4.51
N GLN A 233 -52.98 8.34 -4.30
CA GLN A 233 -54.28 8.49 -4.94
C GLN A 233 -55.04 9.64 -4.28
N ILE A 234 -55.53 10.53 -5.13
CA ILE A 234 -56.39 11.65 -4.78
C ILE A 234 -57.77 11.08 -4.45
N ALA A 235 -58.25 11.31 -3.22
CA ALA A 235 -59.65 11.18 -2.85
C ALA A 235 -60.20 12.56 -2.49
N SER A 236 -61.11 13.03 -3.33
CA SER A 236 -61.89 14.25 -3.21
C SER A 236 -63.10 14.05 -2.28
N GLY A 237 -63.30 15.00 -1.35
CA GLY A 237 -64.62 15.58 -1.09
C GLY A 237 -65.52 15.02 0.02
N SER A 238 -65.65 15.83 1.07
CA SER A 238 -66.92 16.35 1.64
C SER A 238 -67.55 15.71 2.90
N SER A 239 -67.77 16.63 3.87
CA SER A 239 -68.82 16.69 4.91
C SER A 239 -68.63 15.81 6.15
N ALA A 240 -68.97 16.20 7.38
CA ALA A 240 -69.39 17.44 8.05
C ALA A 240 -69.59 17.09 9.54
N ALA A 241 -69.54 18.10 10.42
CA ALA A 241 -70.05 18.14 11.81
C ALA A 241 -69.31 17.29 12.88
N ASP A 242 -69.25 17.64 14.17
CA ASP A 242 -69.48 18.86 14.99
C ASP A 242 -69.21 18.41 16.46
N ASN A 243 -68.93 19.38 17.34
CA ASN A 243 -68.97 19.34 18.81
C ASN A 243 -67.86 18.59 19.58
N GLN A 244 -67.01 19.29 20.34
CA GLN A 244 -67.22 20.02 21.63
C GLN A 244 -66.95 19.11 22.84
N ASP A 245 -66.48 19.75 23.92
CA ASP A 245 -66.01 19.22 25.22
C ASP A 245 -64.56 18.69 25.20
N VAL A 246 -63.61 19.18 26.00
CA VAL A 246 -63.71 19.74 27.35
C VAL A 246 -62.48 20.61 27.62
N LEU A 247 -62.71 21.90 27.87
CA LEU A 247 -61.81 22.78 28.61
C LEU A 247 -62.12 22.58 30.09
N ASP A 248 -61.35 21.77 30.80
CA ASP A 248 -61.32 21.81 32.26
C ASP A 248 -60.06 21.13 32.81
N GLN A 249 -59.53 21.67 33.91
CA GLN A 249 -58.28 21.31 34.62
C GLN A 249 -57.01 22.07 34.21
N VAL A 250 -57.10 23.40 34.19
CA VAL A 250 -56.02 24.25 34.68
C VAL A 250 -56.58 24.99 35.90
N ILE A 251 -55.83 24.92 37.01
CA ILE A 251 -56.07 25.52 38.35
C ILE A 251 -56.98 24.69 39.29
N VAL A 252 -56.35 23.89 40.17
CA VAL A 252 -56.47 23.86 41.66
C VAL A 252 -55.92 22.53 42.19
N ASN A 253 -54.70 22.56 42.72
CA ASN A 253 -54.20 21.84 43.91
C ASN A 253 -52.80 22.41 44.15
N GLU A 254 -52.63 23.53 44.86
CA GLU A 254 -52.55 23.59 46.34
C GLU A 254 -51.66 22.45 46.90
N ALA A 255 -50.43 22.75 47.32
CA ALA A 255 -50.07 23.35 48.61
C ALA A 255 -49.98 22.30 49.75
N GLY A 256 -48.83 22.29 50.43
CA GLY A 256 -48.46 21.43 51.57
C GLY A 256 -47.45 20.36 51.14
N GLU A 257 -46.22 20.26 51.66
CA GLU A 257 -45.71 20.56 53.00
C GLU A 257 -44.25 21.07 52.90
N THR A 258 -43.98 22.32 53.22
CA THR A 258 -43.30 22.78 54.45
C THR A 258 -42.75 21.70 55.40
N GLY A 259 -41.42 21.58 55.44
CA GLY A 259 -40.62 21.84 56.66
C GLY A 259 -40.24 20.66 57.57
N ARG A 260 -38.93 20.45 57.77
CA ARG A 260 -38.23 20.67 59.07
C ARG A 260 -36.74 20.27 59.05
N SER A 261 -35.93 21.19 59.59
CA SER A 261 -34.76 20.97 60.47
C SER A 261 -33.53 20.29 59.83
N ASN A 262 -32.30 20.81 59.93
CA ASN A 262 -31.66 21.61 60.98
C ASN A 262 -30.53 22.46 60.39
#